data_AF-A0A9P7FW18-F1
#
_entry.id   AF-A0A9P7FW18-F1
#
_cell.length_a   1.000
_cell.length_b   1.000
_cell.length_c   1.000
_cell.angle_alpha   90.00
_cell.angle_beta   90.00
_cell.angle_gamma   90.00
#
_symmetry.space_group_name_H-M   'P 1'
#
loop_
_entity.id
_entity.type
_entity.pdbx_description
1 polymer ?
#
loop_
_entity_poly.entity_id
_entity_poly.type
_entity_poly.pdbx_seq_one_letter_code
_entity_poly.pdbx_strand_id
1 'polypeptide(L)'
;HRGREPSPPVSFTYCRELNAATCFQVLSKNGHTASQAFNETVEDATQSLYPLIRQYDMDYMSNACSTTARRGALDWAPVYEKANLPIFEQLYESVRNDTDTRKSLGFNGCAT
;
A
#
# COMPACT_ATOMS: atom_id res chain seq x y z
N HIS A 1 0.44 -30.46 -17.12
CA HIS A 1 -0.47 -29.48 -16.51
C HIS A 1 0.04 -29.11 -15.12
N ARG A 2 0.90 -28.09 -15.00
CA ARG A 2 1.21 -27.48 -13.69
C ARG A 2 0.30 -26.26 -13.57
N GLY A 3 -0.54 -26.22 -12.54
CA GLY A 3 -1.35 -25.04 -12.25
C GLY A 3 -0.42 -23.84 -12.10
N ARG A 4 -0.58 -22.82 -12.95
CA ARG A 4 0.00 -21.52 -12.68
C ARG A 4 -0.70 -21.02 -11.43
N GLU A 5 0.02 -20.84 -10.34
CA GLU A 5 -0.48 -20.00 -9.25
C GLU A 5 -0.87 -18.64 -9.85
N PRO A 6 -2.03 -18.08 -9.50
CA PRO A 6 -2.42 -16.76 -9.98
C PRO A 6 -1.32 -15.79 -9.56
N SER A 7 -0.71 -15.05 -10.51
CA SER A 7 0.38 -14.14 -10.18
C SER A 7 -0.16 -12.99 -9.31
N PRO A 8 0.11 -12.94 -7.99
CA PRO A 8 -0.56 -11.99 -7.13
C PRO A 8 0.07 -10.59 -6.97
N PRO A 9 1.24 -10.15 -7.51
CA PRO A 9 1.92 -9.04 -6.81
C PRO A 9 1.57 -7.62 -7.29
N VAL A 10 1.37 -7.40 -8.59
CA VAL A 10 1.46 -6.02 -9.13
C VAL A 10 0.30 -5.14 -8.68
N SER A 11 -0.93 -5.65 -8.70
CA SER A 11 -2.11 -4.86 -8.30
C SER A 11 -2.07 -4.50 -6.81
N PHE A 12 -1.56 -5.40 -5.96
CA PHE A 12 -1.40 -5.14 -4.52
C PHE A 12 -0.34 -4.07 -4.25
N THR A 13 0.79 -4.14 -4.94
CA THR A 13 1.82 -3.09 -4.88
C THR A 13 1.23 -1.74 -5.28
N TYR A 14 0.47 -1.69 -6.37
CA TYR A 14 -0.13 -0.44 -6.86
C TYR A 14 -1.18 0.13 -5.89
N CYS A 15 -1.99 -0.72 -5.26
CA CYS A 15 -2.92 -0.27 -4.22
C CYS A 15 -2.20 0.38 -3.03
N ARG A 16 -1.00 -0.09 -2.68
CA ARG A 16 -0.21 0.56 -1.63
C ARG A 16 0.26 1.96 -2.06
N GLU A 17 0.68 2.12 -3.30
CA GLU A 17 1.07 3.43 -3.84
C GLU A 17 -0.13 4.40 -3.92
N LEU A 18 -1.35 3.89 -4.18
CA LEU A 18 -2.57 4.70 -4.10
C LEU A 18 -2.81 5.23 -2.68
N ASN A 19 -2.50 4.45 -1.65
CA ASN A 19 -2.58 4.92 -0.26
C ASN A 19 -1.53 5.99 0.07
N ALA A 20 -0.31 5.89 -0.48
CA ALA A 20 0.67 6.97 -0.35
C ALA A 20 0.19 8.26 -1.06
N ALA A 21 -0.41 8.12 -2.25
CA ALA A 21 -0.95 9.25 -3.00
C ALA A 21 -2.11 9.95 -2.28
N THR A 22 -2.99 9.22 -1.60
CA THR A 22 -4.07 9.85 -0.81
C THR A 22 -3.52 10.63 0.38
N CYS A 23 -2.51 10.08 1.08
CA CYS A 23 -1.82 10.81 2.14
C CYS A 23 -1.16 12.09 1.62
N PHE A 24 -0.45 12.00 0.48
CA PHE A 24 0.17 13.15 -0.18
C PHE A 24 -0.85 14.26 -0.49
N GLN A 25 -2.02 13.90 -1.01
CA GLN A 25 -3.09 14.86 -1.30
C GLN A 25 -3.63 15.53 -0.04
N VAL A 26 -3.78 14.79 1.06
CA VAL A 26 -4.23 15.35 2.34
C VAL A 26 -3.21 16.35 2.88
N LEU A 27 -1.92 16.00 2.92
CA LEU A 27 -0.86 16.89 3.36
C LEU A 27 -0.81 18.17 2.50
N SER A 28 -0.86 18.00 1.17
CA SER A 28 -0.87 19.12 0.23
C SER A 28 -2.06 20.07 0.47
N LYS A 29 -3.27 19.53 0.68
CA LYS A 29 -4.48 20.32 0.97
C LYS A 29 -4.39 21.08 2.30
N ASN A 30 -3.56 20.63 3.22
CA ASN A 30 -3.33 21.26 4.52
C ASN A 30 -2.08 22.17 4.54
N GLY A 31 -1.54 22.54 3.37
CA GLY A 31 -0.49 23.56 3.24
C GLY A 31 0.93 23.03 3.34
N HIS A 32 1.14 21.71 3.35
CA HIS A 32 2.48 21.15 3.24
C HIS A 32 3.05 21.35 1.84
N THR A 33 4.36 21.58 1.76
CA THR A 33 5.06 21.59 0.47
C THR A 33 5.12 20.20 -0.14
N ALA A 34 5.31 20.13 -1.46
CA ALA A 34 5.45 18.86 -2.17
C ALA A 34 6.61 18.01 -1.60
N SER A 35 7.73 18.63 -1.22
CA SER A 35 8.87 17.94 -0.62
C SER A 35 8.55 17.37 0.77
N GLN A 36 7.86 18.13 1.63
CA GLN A 36 7.43 17.61 2.93
C GLN A 36 6.47 16.43 2.77
N ALA A 37 5.47 16.56 1.89
CA ALA A 37 4.52 15.49 1.64
C ALA A 37 5.22 14.25 1.04
N PHE A 38 6.16 14.43 0.12
CA PHE A 38 6.95 13.33 -0.45
C PHE A 38 7.80 12.63 0.60
N ASN A 39 8.49 13.39 1.46
CA ASN A 39 9.34 12.81 2.50
C ASN A 39 8.54 11.93 3.46
N GLU A 40 7.42 12.45 3.95
CA GLU A 40 6.53 11.75 4.91
C GLU A 40 5.82 10.53 4.31
N THR A 41 5.60 10.49 2.99
CA THR A 41 4.79 9.44 2.36
C THR A 41 5.60 8.39 1.61
N VAL A 42 6.76 8.76 1.07
CA VAL A 42 7.57 7.90 0.19
C VAL A 42 8.98 7.72 0.74
N GLU A 43 9.69 8.80 1.05
CA GLU A 43 11.11 8.72 1.43
C GLU A 43 11.29 7.99 2.76
N ASP A 44 10.59 8.39 3.81
CA ASP A 44 10.70 7.76 5.12
C ASP A 44 10.27 6.30 5.09
N ALA A 45 9.18 6.00 4.38
CA ALA A 45 8.72 4.64 4.21
C ALA A 45 9.79 3.76 3.54
N THR A 46 10.38 4.23 2.43
CA THR A 46 11.28 3.43 1.59
C THR A 46 12.72 3.38 2.06
N GLN A 47 13.22 4.47 2.64
CA GLN A 47 14.62 4.64 3.03
C GLN A 47 14.85 4.45 4.52
N SER A 48 13.80 4.57 5.35
CA SER A 48 13.91 4.40 6.81
C SER A 48 13.14 3.17 7.32
N LEU A 49 11.85 3.03 7.02
CA LEU A 49 11.01 2.00 7.65
C LEU A 49 11.10 0.62 6.99
N TYR A 50 11.00 0.52 5.65
CA TYR A 50 11.10 -0.77 4.95
C TYR A 50 12.47 -1.45 5.11
N PRO A 51 13.60 -0.73 5.18
CA PRO A 51 14.88 -1.36 5.50
C PRO A 51 14.87 -2.07 6.86
N LEU A 52 14.23 -1.49 7.88
CA LEU A 52 14.10 -2.12 9.20
C LEU A 52 13.24 -3.40 9.13
N ILE A 53 12.11 -3.34 8.41
CA ILE A 53 11.23 -4.50 8.21
C ILE A 53 11.97 -5.62 7.46
N ARG A 54 12.74 -5.26 6.43
CA ARG A 54 13.53 -6.20 5.63
C ARG A 54 14.62 -6.88 6.46
N GLN A 55 15.28 -6.13 7.35
CA GLN A 55 16.41 -6.63 8.12
C GLN A 55 15.99 -7.41 9.37
N TYR A 56 14.88 -7.03 9.98
CA TYR A 56 14.40 -7.58 11.26
C TYR A 56 12.99 -8.12 11.07
N ASP A 57 11.96 -7.29 11.32
CA ASP A 57 10.54 -7.58 11.08
C ASP A 57 9.70 -6.30 11.33
N MET A 58 8.37 -6.43 11.25
CA MET A 58 7.42 -5.35 11.51
C MET A 58 7.44 -4.88 12.99
N ASP A 59 7.65 -5.81 13.93
CA ASP A 59 7.61 -5.52 15.36
C ASP A 59 8.85 -4.70 15.76
N TYR A 60 10.01 -5.03 15.21
CA TYR A 60 11.24 -4.26 15.37
C TYR A 60 11.07 -2.84 14.82
N MET A 61 10.54 -2.69 13.60
CA MET A 61 10.28 -1.37 13.03
C MET A 61 9.34 -0.55 13.93
N SER A 62 8.25 -1.16 14.41
CA SER A 62 7.33 -0.52 15.34
C SER A 62 8.03 -0.07 16.62
N ASN A 63 8.88 -0.92 17.21
CA ASN A 63 9.63 -0.61 18.44
C ASN A 63 10.74 0.45 18.25
N ALA A 64 11.30 0.57 17.05
CA ALA A 64 12.29 1.59 16.71
C ALA A 64 11.66 3.00 16.57
N CYS A 65 10.35 3.10 16.38
CA CYS A 65 9.63 4.37 16.29
C CYS A 65 9.40 5.03 17.66
N SER A 66 9.24 6.36 17.65
CA SER A 66 8.96 7.14 18.86
C SER A 66 7.64 6.72 19.54
N THR A 67 7.49 6.99 20.83
CA THR A 67 6.24 6.72 21.58
C THR A 67 5.04 7.41 20.94
N THR A 68 5.19 8.63 20.43
CA THR A 68 4.12 9.37 19.74
C THR A 68 3.71 8.67 18.45
N ALA A 69 4.68 8.23 17.63
CA ALA A 69 4.40 7.53 16.37
C ALA A 69 3.69 6.19 16.62
N ARG A 70 4.17 5.40 17.59
CA ARG A 70 3.54 4.13 17.98
C ARG A 70 2.12 4.33 18.49
N ARG A 71 1.90 5.35 19.32
CA ARG A 71 0.56 5.64 19.85
C ARG A 71 -0.40 6.03 18.73
N GLY A 72 0.02 6.91 17.82
CA GLY A 72 -0.77 7.27 16.64
C GLY A 72 -1.09 6.05 15.78
N ALA A 73 -0.13 5.17 15.54
CA ALA A 73 -0.36 3.94 14.80
C ALA A 73 -1.41 3.04 15.48
N LEU A 74 -1.34 2.87 16.81
CA LEU A 74 -2.32 2.08 17.57
C LEU A 74 -3.73 2.69 17.53
N ASP A 75 -3.85 4.01 17.61
CA ASP A 75 -5.15 4.69 17.59
C ASP A 75 -5.82 4.59 16.20
N TRP A 76 -5.04 4.61 15.13
CA TRP A 76 -5.56 4.58 13.75
C TRP A 76 -5.61 3.19 13.11
N ALA A 77 -4.84 2.20 13.61
CA ALA A 77 -4.78 0.87 13.02
C ALA A 77 -6.15 0.19 12.86
N PRO A 78 -7.04 0.16 13.87
CA PRO A 78 -8.35 -0.49 13.72
C PRO A 78 -9.24 0.19 12.68
N VAL A 79 -9.15 1.53 12.57
CA VAL A 79 -9.89 2.31 11.57
C VAL A 79 -9.37 2.00 10.18
N TYR A 80 -8.05 1.97 10.02
CA TYR A 80 -7.38 1.69 8.75
C TYR A 80 -7.64 0.27 8.27
N GLU A 81 -7.57 -0.71 9.17
CA GLU A 81 -7.86 -2.12 8.88
C GLU A 81 -9.31 -2.28 8.42
N LYS A 82 -10.27 -1.72 9.17
CA LYS A 82 -11.69 -1.78 8.80
C LYS A 82 -11.99 -1.19 7.42
N ALA A 83 -11.29 -0.12 7.04
CA ALA A 83 -11.48 0.53 5.74
C ALA A 83 -10.81 -0.24 4.59
N ASN A 84 -9.60 -0.78 4.81
CA ASN A 84 -8.77 -1.32 3.73
C ASN A 84 -8.88 -2.84 3.57
N LEU A 85 -9.10 -3.60 4.64
CA LEU A 85 -9.15 -5.07 4.58
C LEU A 85 -10.19 -5.56 3.56
N PRO A 86 -11.44 -5.05 3.52
CA PRO A 86 -12.41 -5.49 2.51
C PRO A 86 -12.01 -5.16 1.08
N ILE A 87 -11.21 -4.11 0.87
CA ILE A 87 -10.69 -3.72 -0.45
C ILE A 87 -9.62 -4.72 -0.90
N PHE A 88 -8.70 -5.08 0.00
CA PHE A 88 -7.67 -6.07 -0.29
C PHE A 88 -8.22 -7.47 -0.49
N GLU A 89 -9.27 -7.86 0.25
CA GLU A 89 -9.99 -9.13 0.04
C GLU A 89 -10.64 -9.16 -1.35
N GLN A 90 -11.32 -8.07 -1.76
CA GLN A 90 -11.90 -7.97 -3.09
C GLN A 90 -10.84 -8.02 -4.19
N LEU A 91 -9.69 -7.36 -3.99
CA LEU A 91 -8.57 -7.40 -4.92
C LEU A 91 -7.95 -8.79 -5.01
N TYR A 92 -7.85 -9.51 -3.88
CA TYR A 92 -7.38 -10.88 -3.87
C TYR A 92 -8.30 -11.76 -4.71
N GLU A 93 -9.61 -11.63 -4.50
CA GLU A 93 -10.62 -12.38 -5.23
C GLU A 93 -10.66 -12.02 -6.72
N SER A 94 -10.46 -10.76 -7.11
CA SER A 94 -10.45 -10.37 -8.53
C SER A 94 -9.27 -10.98 -9.29
N VAL A 95 -8.10 -11.06 -8.63
CA VAL A 95 -6.90 -11.72 -9.17
C VAL A 95 -7.06 -13.24 -9.18
N ARG A 96 -7.55 -13.83 -8.07
CA ARG A 96 -7.79 -15.28 -7.96
C ARG A 96 -8.76 -15.78 -9.03
N ASN A 97 -9.79 -15.00 -9.35
CA ASN A 97 -10.83 -15.35 -10.31
C ASN A 97 -10.53 -14.86 -11.76
N ASP A 98 -9.28 -14.45 -12.04
CA ASP A 98 -8.82 -13.98 -13.36
C ASP A 98 -9.67 -12.85 -13.96
N THR A 99 -10.39 -12.11 -13.12
CA THR A 99 -11.27 -11.01 -13.54
C THR A 99 -10.43 -9.80 -13.92
N ASP A 100 -9.35 -9.55 -13.17
CA ASP A 100 -8.42 -8.46 -13.49
C ASP A 100 -7.64 -8.74 -14.77
N THR A 101 -7.17 -9.97 -14.98
CA THR A 101 -6.52 -10.37 -16.23
C THR A 101 -7.44 -10.16 -17.43
N ARG A 102 -8.73 -10.52 -17.33
CA ARG A 102 -9.72 -10.25 -18.39
C ARG A 102 -9.93 -8.76 -18.64
N LYS A 103 -9.99 -7.93 -17.59
CA LYS A 103 -10.08 -6.46 -17.74
C LYS A 103 -8.82 -5.89 -18.41
N SER A 104 -7.63 -6.32 -17.99
CA SER A 104 -6.35 -5.88 -18.56
C SER A 104 -6.19 -6.30 -20.02
N LEU A 105 -6.62 -7.53 -20.38
CA LEU A 105 -6.63 -7.99 -21.76
C LEU A 105 -7.65 -7.21 -22.61
N GLY A 106 -8.82 -6.87 -22.06
CA GLY A 106 -9.77 -5.97 -22.71
C GLY A 106 -9.22 -4.56 -22.93
N PHE A 107 -8.44 -4.03 -21.98
CA PHE A 107 -7.78 -2.73 -22.11
C PHE A 107 -6.67 -2.76 -23.18
N ASN A 108 -5.83 -3.80 -23.19
CA ASN A 108 -4.76 -3.96 -24.17
C ASN A 108 -5.28 -4.37 -25.57
N GLY A 109 -6.42 -5.04 -25.65
CA GLY A 109 -7.08 -5.47 -26.89
C GLY A 109 -7.98 -4.41 -27.53
N CYS A 110 -8.28 -3.32 -26.83
CA CYS A 110 -8.97 -2.14 -27.37
C CYS A 110 -8.01 -1.16 -28.08
N ALA A 111 -6.73 -1.54 -28.22
CA ALA A 111 -5.75 -0.83 -29.02
C ALA A 111 -5.57 -1.49 -30.39
N THR A 112 -6.59 -1.36 -31.25
CA THR A 112 -6.48 -1.24 -32.72
C THR A 112 -7.72 -0.54 -33.25
#